data_AF-A0A199V265-F1
#
_entry.id   AF-A0A199V265-F1
#
_cell.length_a   1.000
_cell.length_b   1.000
_cell.length_c   1.000
_cell.angle_alpha   90.00
_cell.angle_beta   90.00
_cell.angle_gamma   90.00
#
_symmetry.space_group_name_H-M   'P 1'
#
loop_
_entity.id
_entity.type
_entity.pdbx_description
1 polymer ?
#
loop_
_entity_poly.entity_id
_entity_poly.type
_entity_poly.pdbx_seq_one_letter_code
_entity_poly.pdbx_strand_id
1 'polypeptide(L)'
;MVLWVFGYGSLVWNPGFDFDEKIIGFIKDYRRSFDLACIDHRGTPEHPARTCTLEAKKGAICFSLLFNIQYLERRECEYDKKTSVDFYTEEDIESPTVTGVVA
;
A
#
# COMPACT_ATOMS: atom_id res chain seq x y z
N MET A 1 -17.16 -7.20 -7.35
CA MET A 1 -16.00 -6.64 -8.07
C MET A 1 -14.76 -7.07 -7.31
N VAL A 2 -13.73 -7.55 -7.99
CA VAL A 2 -12.47 -7.94 -7.35
C VAL A 2 -11.60 -6.70 -7.23
N LEU A 3 -11.10 -6.38 -6.03
CA LEU A 3 -10.21 -5.25 -5.77
C LEU A 3 -8.91 -5.77 -5.16
N TRP A 4 -7.78 -5.37 -5.72
CA TRP A 4 -6.46 -5.68 -5.19
C TRP A 4 -5.86 -4.44 -4.54
N VAL A 5 -5.45 -4.57 -3.28
CA VAL A 5 -4.85 -3.49 -2.48
C VAL A 5 -3.44 -3.87 -2.05
N PHE A 6 -2.48 -3.02 -2.37
CA PHE A 6 -1.09 -3.18 -1.93
C PHE A 6 -0.91 -2.55 -0.55
N GLY A 7 -0.61 -3.37 0.45
CA GLY A 7 -0.42 -2.89 1.81
C GLY A 7 1.03 -2.53 2.08
N TYR A 8 1.41 -1.26 2.16
CA TYR A 8 2.81 -0.81 2.41
C TYR A 8 3.08 -0.31 3.83
N GLY A 9 2.02 -0.03 4.62
CA GLY A 9 2.10 0.48 5.98
C GLY A 9 1.51 -0.47 7.01
N SER A 10 0.58 0.04 7.82
CA SER A 10 -0.13 -0.72 8.86
C SER A 10 -0.85 -1.96 8.31
N LEU A 11 -1.30 -1.91 7.05
CA LEU A 11 -2.01 -3.01 6.38
C LEU A 11 -1.23 -4.33 6.38
N VAL A 12 0.10 -4.28 6.47
CA VAL A 12 0.95 -5.48 6.52
C VAL A 12 0.66 -6.34 7.75
N TRP A 13 0.39 -5.72 8.91
CA TRP A 13 0.17 -6.42 10.18
C TRP A 13 -1.27 -6.29 10.71
N ASN A 14 -2.00 -5.25 10.28
CA ASN A 14 -3.37 -4.97 10.66
C ASN A 14 -4.16 -4.45 9.45
N PRO A 15 -4.52 -5.33 8.50
CA PRO A 15 -5.34 -4.95 7.34
C PRO A 15 -6.69 -4.42 7.82
N GLY A 16 -7.31 -5.17 8.72
CA GLY A 16 -8.59 -4.87 9.36
C GLY A 16 -9.73 -4.56 8.39
N PHE A 17 -9.69 -5.32 7.30
CA PHE A 17 -10.78 -5.72 6.44
C PHE A 17 -10.63 -7.23 6.20
N ASP A 18 -11.71 -7.88 5.80
CA ASP A 18 -11.64 -9.27 5.35
C ASP A 18 -11.05 -9.34 3.94
N PHE A 19 -10.27 -10.39 3.68
CA PHE A 19 -9.65 -10.64 2.38
C PHE A 19 -9.77 -12.12 2.02
N ASP A 20 -9.97 -12.38 0.73
CA ASP A 20 -10.09 -13.74 0.20
C ASP A 20 -8.70 -14.37 -0.01
N GLU A 21 -7.70 -13.55 -0.35
CA GLU A 21 -6.34 -13.99 -0.67
C GLU A 21 -5.31 -12.92 -0.29
N LYS A 22 -4.09 -13.34 0.04
CA LYS A 22 -2.92 -12.45 0.15
C LYS A 22 -1.68 -13.04 -0.54
N ILE A 23 -0.89 -12.18 -1.17
CA ILE A 23 0.32 -12.56 -1.92
C ILE A 23 1.49 -11.71 -1.42
N ILE A 24 2.66 -12.33 -1.22
CA ILE A 24 3.92 -11.62 -0.91
C ILE A 24 4.62 -11.29 -2.22
N GLY A 25 5.09 -10.05 -2.35
CA GLY A 25 5.79 -9.60 -3.55
C GLY A 25 6.22 -8.15 -3.41
N PHE A 26 6.27 -7.43 -4.51
CA PHE A 26 6.78 -6.06 -4.53
C PHE A 26 6.19 -5.22 -5.65
N ILE A 27 6.32 -3.91 -5.50
CA ILE A 27 6.10 -2.92 -6.56
C ILE A 27 7.43 -2.27 -6.93
N LYS A 28 7.54 -1.79 -8.16
CA LYS A 28 8.73 -1.09 -8.70
C LYS A 28 8.52 0.41 -8.71
N ASP A 29 9.62 1.16 -8.73
CA ASP A 29 9.69 2.62 -8.83
C ASP A 29 9.06 3.39 -7.65
N TYR A 30 8.85 2.71 -6.52
CA TYR A 30 8.40 3.31 -5.26
C TYR A 30 9.25 2.84 -4.09
N ARG A 31 9.42 3.72 -3.11
CA ARG A 31 9.94 3.39 -1.78
C ARG A 31 8.96 3.78 -0.69
N ARG A 32 9.07 3.12 0.46
CA ARG A 32 8.43 3.61 1.69
C ARG A 32 9.19 4.79 2.25
N SER A 33 8.47 5.83 2.63
CA SER A 33 8.98 6.97 3.38
C SER A 33 8.04 7.29 4.55
N PHE A 34 8.59 7.80 5.65
CA PHE A 34 7.81 8.25 6.80
C PHE A 34 7.66 9.78 6.76
N ASP A 35 7.07 10.28 5.67
CA ASP A 35 6.95 11.72 5.42
C ASP A 35 5.49 12.18 5.27
N LEU A 36 4.52 11.31 5.52
CA LEU A 36 3.12 11.71 5.55
C LEU A 36 2.74 12.22 6.94
N ALA A 37 2.12 13.39 7.02
CA ALA A 37 1.57 13.90 8.26
C ALA A 37 0.27 13.16 8.61
N CYS A 38 0.14 12.72 9.86
CA CYS A 38 -1.06 12.08 10.38
C CYS A 38 -1.54 12.83 11.64
N ILE A 39 -2.81 13.22 11.62
CA ILE A 39 -3.41 14.11 12.63
C ILE A 39 -4.61 13.50 13.38
N ASP A 40 -4.97 12.25 13.06
CA ASP A 40 -6.20 11.57 13.48
C ASP A 40 -5.97 10.18 14.07
N HIS A 41 -4.90 9.49 13.67
CA HIS A 41 -4.57 8.14 14.17
C HIS A 41 -3.34 8.12 15.09
N ARG A 42 -2.22 8.71 14.64
CA ARG A 42 -0.92 8.64 15.31
C ARG A 42 -0.45 9.97 15.88
N GLY A 43 -1.09 11.07 15.50
CA GLY A 43 -0.81 12.42 15.98
C GLY A 43 -2.10 13.19 16.21
N THR A 44 -1.97 14.49 16.46
CA THR A 44 -3.10 15.43 16.55
C THR A 44 -2.88 16.58 15.57
N PRO A 45 -3.89 17.43 15.29
CA PRO A 45 -3.69 18.61 14.43
C PRO A 45 -2.58 19.55 14.94
N GLU A 46 -2.42 19.68 16.25
CA GLU A 46 -1.39 20.52 16.88
C GLU A 46 -0.01 19.84 16.89
N HIS A 47 0.02 18.51 16.97
CA HIS A 47 1.23 17.70 17.03
C HIS A 47 1.14 16.54 16.02
N PRO A 48 1.29 16.82 14.72
CA PRO A 48 1.18 15.80 13.68
C PRO A 48 2.30 14.76 13.83
N ALA A 49 1.92 13.49 13.74
CA ALA A 49 2.88 12.41 13.65
C ALA A 49 3.28 12.16 12.20
N ARG A 50 4.40 11.45 12.00
CA ARG A 50 4.82 10.99 10.67
C ARG A 50 4.44 9.52 10.47
N THR A 51 3.72 9.23 9.40
CA THR A 51 3.30 7.89 8.98
C THR A 51 3.90 7.51 7.64
N CYS A 52 3.83 6.21 7.34
CA CYS A 52 4.36 5.66 6.11
C CYS A 52 3.51 6.08 4.90
N THR A 53 4.17 6.42 3.79
CA THR A 53 3.58 6.63 2.48
C THR A 53 4.48 6.02 1.40
N LEU A 54 3.99 5.99 0.15
CA LEU A 54 4.76 5.59 -1.01
C LEU A 54 5.26 6.83 -1.75
N GLU A 55 6.58 6.91 -1.89
CA GLU A 55 7.26 7.96 -2.63
C GLU A 55 7.79 7.39 -3.95
N ALA A 56 7.42 8.02 -5.07
CA ALA A 56 7.94 7.66 -6.38
C ALA A 56 9.46 7.86 -6.41
N LYS A 57 10.19 6.79 -6.69
CA LYS A 57 11.64 6.78 -6.80
C LYS A 57 12.05 5.72 -7.82
N LYS A 58 12.42 6.18 -9.02
CA LYS A 58 12.84 5.30 -10.12
C LYS A 58 13.92 4.32 -9.68
N GLY A 59 13.76 3.04 -10.03
CA GLY A 59 14.64 1.93 -9.68
C GLY A 59 14.53 1.45 -8.23
N ALA A 60 13.67 2.05 -7.41
CA ALA A 60 13.35 1.52 -6.09
C ALA A 60 12.44 0.28 -6.19
N ILE A 61 12.54 -0.58 -5.20
CA ILE A 61 11.67 -1.74 -5.04
C ILE A 61 11.08 -1.67 -3.63
N CYS A 62 9.77 -1.84 -3.54
CA CYS A 62 9.06 -1.90 -2.27
C CYS A 62 8.39 -3.25 -2.10
N PHE A 63 8.96 -4.10 -1.24
CA PHE A 63 8.39 -5.39 -0.87
C PHE A 63 7.26 -5.21 0.12
N SER A 64 6.14 -5.90 -0.13
CA SER A 64 5.03 -5.99 0.80
C SER A 64 3.98 -7.05 0.41
N LEU A 65 2.80 -6.96 1.02
CA LEU A 65 1.66 -7.82 0.76
C LEU A 65 0.68 -7.17 -0.22
N LEU A 66 0.10 -7.99 -1.10
CA LEU A 66 -1.07 -7.67 -1.91
C LEU A 66 -2.27 -8.44 -1.36
N PHE A 67 -3.43 -7.79 -1.23
CA PHE A 67 -4.66 -8.39 -0.71
C PHE A 67 -5.78 -8.36 -1.75
N ASN A 68 -6.45 -9.50 -1.94
CA ASN A 68 -7.68 -9.60 -2.72
C ASN A 68 -8.87 -9.37 -1.78
N ILE A 69 -9.64 -8.31 -2.04
CA ILE A 69 -10.78 -7.94 -1.21
C ILE A 69 -12.00 -7.68 -2.07
N GLN A 70 -13.18 -7.89 -1.48
CA GLN A 70 -14.44 -7.52 -2.14
C GLN A 70 -14.77 -6.04 -1.96
N TYR A 71 -14.36 -5.45 -0.83
CA TYR A 71 -14.66 -4.08 -0.47
C TYR A 71 -13.58 -3.52 0.47
N LEU A 72 -13.16 -2.28 0.23
CA LEU A 72 -12.27 -1.54 1.13
C LEU A 72 -13.10 -0.64 2.04
N GLU A 73 -13.18 -0.99 3.32
CA GLU A 73 -13.71 -0.07 4.34
C GLU A 73 -12.81 1.18 4.43
N ARG A 74 -13.40 2.36 4.71
CA ARG A 74 -12.66 3.62 4.86
C ARG A 74 -11.64 3.53 6.01
N ARG A 75 -10.39 3.20 5.65
CA ARG A 75 -9.21 3.24 6.55
C ARG A 75 -8.13 4.21 6.08
N GLU A 76 -8.18 4.61 4.81
CA GLU A 76 -7.24 5.60 4.29
C GLU A 76 -7.55 6.97 4.90
N CYS A 77 -6.49 7.70 5.20
CA CYS A 77 -6.63 9.10 5.52
C CYS A 77 -7.20 9.84 4.31
N GLU A 78 -8.11 10.80 4.50
CA GLU A 78 -8.71 11.54 3.37
C GLU A 78 -7.66 12.25 2.49
N TYR A 79 -6.45 12.44 3.02
CA TYR A 79 -5.32 13.08 2.38
C TYR A 79 -4.34 12.10 1.69
N ASP A 80 -4.58 10.79 1.75
CA ASP A 80 -3.77 9.81 1.03
C ASP A 80 -4.05 9.86 -0.47
N LYS A 81 -2.97 9.91 -1.26
CA LYS A 81 -3.07 9.85 -2.71
C LYS A 81 -3.09 8.40 -3.15
N LYS A 82 -4.20 7.98 -3.73
CA LYS A 82 -4.31 6.68 -4.40
C LYS A 82 -3.50 6.69 -5.69
N THR A 83 -2.76 5.61 -5.92
CA THR A 83 -2.05 5.35 -7.17
C THR A 83 -2.35 3.95 -7.66
N SER A 84 -2.20 3.76 -8.97
CA SER A 84 -2.33 2.47 -9.63
C SER A 84 -0.92 1.97 -9.93
N VAL A 85 -0.57 0.79 -9.45
CA VAL A 85 0.76 0.20 -9.63
C VAL A 85 0.64 -1.24 -10.15
N ASP A 86 1.76 -1.74 -10.67
CA ASP A 86 1.89 -3.13 -11.04
C ASP A 86 2.65 -3.89 -9.95
N PHE A 87 2.15 -5.07 -9.61
CA PHE A 87 2.68 -5.93 -8.56
C PHE A 87 3.39 -7.15 -9.16
N TYR A 88 4.55 -7.47 -8.60
CA TYR A 88 5.44 -8.53 -9.05
C TYR A 88 5.72 -9.49 -7.89
N THR A 89 6.12 -10.71 -8.22
CA THR A 89 6.58 -11.71 -7.27
C THR A 89 8.02 -12.10 -7.60
N GLU A 90 8.68 -12.84 -6.71
CA GLU A 90 10.04 -13.33 -6.98
C GLU A 90 10.08 -14.43 -8.04
N GLU A 91 8.93 -15.03 -8.39
CA GLU A 91 8.80 -16.06 -9.42
C GLU A 91 8.97 -15.49 -10.84
N ASP A 92 8.40 -14.30 -11.08
CA ASP A 92 8.58 -13.54 -12.31
C ASP A 92 8.75 -12.05 -11.97
N ILE A 93 9.99 -11.59 -12.06
CA ILE A 93 10.34 -10.19 -11.80
C ILE A 93 10.18 -9.31 -13.04
N GLU A 94 9.98 -9.88 -14.23
CA GLU A 94 9.89 -9.14 -15.49
C GLU A 94 8.43 -8.80 -15.82
N SER A 95 7.52 -9.76 -15.63
CA SER A 95 6.09 -9.61 -15.88
C SER A 95 5.31 -9.37 -14.58
N PRO A 96 4.36 -8.43 -14.55
CA PRO A 96 3.55 -8.21 -13.36
C PRO A 96 2.59 -9.37 -13.14
N THR A 97 2.54 -9.87 -11.90
CA THR A 97 1.58 -10.89 -11.46
C THR A 97 0.16 -10.33 -11.42
N VAL A 98 0.01 -9.06 -11.00
CA VAL A 98 -1.28 -8.33 -11.03
C VAL A 98 -1.01 -6.90 -11.45
N THR A 99 -1.78 -6.40 -12.43
CA THR A 99 -1.69 -5.02 -12.91
C THR A 99 -2.79 -4.16 -12.32
N GLY A 100 -2.53 -2.85 -12.23
CA GLY A 100 -3.55 -1.88 -11.82
C GLY A 100 -4.02 -2.03 -10.37
N VAL A 101 -3.15 -2.47 -9.47
CA VAL A 101 -3.48 -2.60 -8.04
C VAL A 101 -3.51 -1.23 -7.38
N VAL A 102 -4.40 -1.06 -6.41
CA VAL A 102 -4.51 0.20 -5.66
C VAL A 102 -3.47 0.22 -4.55
N ALA A 103 -2.70 1.32 -4.48
CA ALA A 103 -1.78 1.63 -3.40
C ALA A 103 -1.97 3.09 -2.94
#